data_AF-A0A4R4L1R7-F1
#
_entry.id   AF-A0A4R4L1R7-F1
#
_cell.length_a   1.000
_cell.length_b   1.000
_cell.length_c   1.000
_cell.angle_alpha   90.00
_cell.angle_beta   90.00
_cell.angle_gamma   90.00
#
_symmetry.space_group_name_H-M   'P 1'
#
loop_
_entity.id
_entity.type
_entity.pdbx_description
1 polymer ?
#
loop_
_entity_poly.entity_id
_entity_poly.type
_entity_poly.pdbx_seq_one_letter_code
_entity_poly.pdbx_strand_id
1 'polypeptide(L)'
;MPGIDHQSVERELPYLLHRAARRAGHWVYPEISLISGKDLFIPDIAVLRVSGGGRAAIDIRQAVLLGEIVSPGNRREDVIDRPREYAAAEVPFFLRVDLRNRVPAMALYELADGEYRPVSAAAAGTTFVMKQPFAFSVDPADLLDEEAPPDDPGAEASAGVERRSDLAEPLNAQPAPVGELVASVPAPRGDHRQHEDPAVA
;
A
#
# COMPACT_ATOMS: atom_id res chain seq x y z
N MET A 1 -7.76 9.64 13.89
CA MET A 1 -6.90 8.50 13.53
C MET A 1 -7.72 7.60 12.64
N PRO A 2 -7.22 7.24 11.45
CA PRO A 2 -7.88 6.24 10.61
C PRO A 2 -8.04 4.93 11.40
N GLY A 3 -9.15 4.21 11.19
CA GLY A 3 -9.36 2.89 11.79
C GLY A 3 -8.49 1.81 11.11
N ILE A 4 -8.39 0.62 11.71
CA ILE A 4 -7.59 -0.49 11.17
C ILE A 4 -8.06 -0.87 9.76
N ASP A 5 -9.37 -0.96 9.52
CA ASP A 5 -9.93 -1.29 8.20
C ASP A 5 -9.51 -0.27 7.12
N HIS A 6 -9.36 1.00 7.47
CA HIS A 6 -8.88 2.04 6.56
C HIS A 6 -7.42 1.78 6.17
N GLN A 7 -6.58 1.43 7.16
CA GLN A 7 -5.17 1.10 6.96
C GLN A 7 -5.00 -0.19 6.13
N SER A 8 -5.86 -1.20 6.32
CA SER A 8 -5.86 -2.42 5.51
C SER A 8 -6.09 -2.09 4.03
N VAL A 9 -7.07 -1.23 3.73
CA VAL A 9 -7.39 -0.81 2.36
C VAL A 9 -6.29 0.08 1.77
N GLU A 10 -5.75 1.03 2.53
CA GLU A 10 -4.61 1.87 2.12
C GLU A 10 -3.37 1.04 1.77
N ARG A 11 -3.20 -0.14 2.39
CA ARG A 11 -2.12 -1.06 2.08
C ARG A 11 -2.43 -1.91 0.84
N GLU A 12 -3.57 -2.59 0.83
CA GLU A 12 -3.88 -3.62 -0.17
C GLU A 12 -4.27 -3.03 -1.52
N LEU A 13 -5.10 -1.98 -1.55
CA LEU A 13 -5.60 -1.43 -2.81
C LEU A 13 -4.48 -0.84 -3.69
N PRO A 14 -3.56 0.00 -3.19
CA PRO A 14 -2.43 0.47 -3.98
C PRO A 14 -1.51 -0.65 -4.47
N TYR A 15 -1.32 -1.71 -3.67
CA TYR A 15 -0.52 -2.87 -4.07
C TYR A 15 -1.14 -3.57 -5.30
N LEU A 16 -2.45 -3.85 -5.25
CA LEU A 16 -3.16 -4.49 -6.34
C LEU A 16 -3.21 -3.59 -7.60
N LEU A 17 -3.49 -2.31 -7.41
CA LEU A 17 -3.48 -1.32 -8.50
C LEU A 17 -2.10 -1.18 -9.14
N HIS A 18 -1.02 -1.16 -8.35
CA HIS A 18 0.35 -0.98 -8.85
C HIS A 18 0.68 -1.99 -9.93
N ARG A 19 0.40 -3.27 -9.69
CA ARG A 19 0.72 -4.34 -10.64
C ARG A 19 -0.01 -4.16 -11.97
N ALA A 20 -1.29 -3.74 -11.93
CA ALA A 20 -2.11 -3.54 -13.12
C ALA A 20 -1.73 -2.25 -13.87
N ALA A 21 -1.60 -1.14 -13.15
CA ALA A 21 -1.19 0.15 -13.67
C ALA A 21 0.18 0.08 -14.37
N ARG A 22 1.15 -0.64 -13.78
CA ARG A 22 2.48 -0.80 -14.36
C ARG A 22 2.46 -1.44 -15.75
N ARG A 23 1.61 -2.45 -15.95
CA ARG A 23 1.46 -3.09 -17.27
C ARG A 23 0.87 -2.14 -18.31
N ALA A 24 0.10 -1.15 -17.88
CA ALA A 24 -0.46 -0.11 -18.72
C ALA A 24 0.46 1.13 -18.85
N GLY A 25 1.67 1.11 -18.27
CA GLY A 25 2.60 2.23 -18.33
C GLY A 25 2.26 3.37 -17.36
N HIS A 26 1.56 3.09 -16.26
CA HIS A 26 1.23 4.07 -15.22
C HIS A 26 2.01 3.83 -13.92
N TRP A 27 2.07 4.85 -13.06
CA TRP A 27 2.70 4.83 -11.75
C TRP A 27 1.64 5.02 -10.66
N VAL A 28 1.62 4.13 -9.66
CA VAL A 28 0.72 4.24 -8.50
C VAL A 28 1.51 4.70 -7.29
N TYR A 29 0.97 5.66 -6.56
CA TYR A 29 1.52 6.18 -5.30
C TYR A 29 0.42 6.31 -4.26
N PRO A 30 0.60 5.75 -3.05
CA PRO A 30 -0.20 6.13 -1.89
C PRO A 30 0.24 7.52 -1.38
N GLU A 31 -0.70 8.29 -0.84
CA GLU A 31 -0.47 9.55 -0.09
C GLU A 31 0.52 10.54 -0.76
N ILE A 32 0.45 10.72 -2.07
CA ILE A 32 1.38 11.59 -2.80
C ILE A 32 0.94 13.05 -2.83
N SER A 33 1.90 13.97 -2.73
CA SER A 33 1.65 15.41 -2.89
C SER A 33 1.43 15.81 -4.36
N LEU A 34 0.24 16.31 -4.68
CA LEU A 34 -0.14 16.86 -5.99
C LEU A 34 -0.43 18.36 -5.87
N ILE A 35 -0.04 19.14 -6.87
CA ILE A 35 -0.25 20.60 -6.88
C ILE A 35 -1.12 20.99 -8.07
N SER A 36 -2.10 21.86 -7.83
CA SER A 36 -2.86 22.58 -8.85
C SER A 36 -2.79 24.08 -8.57
N GLY A 37 -1.95 24.80 -9.31
CA GLY A 37 -1.76 26.23 -9.05
C GLY A 37 -1.19 26.50 -7.66
N LYS A 38 -2.04 26.99 -6.74
CA LYS A 38 -1.67 27.28 -5.33
C LYS A 38 -2.14 26.21 -4.35
N ASP A 39 -2.95 25.27 -4.84
CA ASP A 39 -3.63 24.27 -4.02
C ASP A 39 -2.80 22.99 -3.98
N LEU A 40 -2.75 22.38 -2.78
CA LEU A 40 -2.05 21.12 -2.51
C LEU A 40 -3.08 20.04 -2.21
N PHE A 41 -2.97 18.92 -2.91
CA PHE A 41 -3.83 17.76 -2.76
C PHE A 41 -2.99 16.57 -2.31
N ILE A 42 -3.52 15.81 -1.35
CA ILE A 42 -2.94 14.55 -0.89
C ILE A 42 -4.07 13.52 -0.92
N PRO A 43 -4.32 12.88 -2.07
CA PRO A 43 -5.26 11.78 -2.17
C PRO A 43 -4.66 10.52 -1.53
N ASP A 44 -5.52 9.63 -1.04
CA ASP A 44 -5.07 8.35 -0.47
C ASP A 44 -4.35 7.52 -1.55
N ILE A 45 -4.82 7.62 -2.80
CA ILE A 45 -4.24 6.92 -3.94
C ILE A 45 -4.15 7.85 -5.15
N ALA A 46 -3.00 7.86 -5.83
CA ALA A 46 -2.85 8.51 -7.12
C ALA A 46 -2.27 7.55 -8.15
N VAL A 47 -2.85 7.56 -9.35
CA VAL A 47 -2.30 6.93 -10.54
C VAL A 47 -1.86 8.01 -11.51
N LEU A 48 -0.60 8.00 -11.89
CA LEU A 48 0.06 9.05 -12.67
C LEU A 48 0.54 8.52 -14.03
N ARG A 49 0.59 9.42 -15.02
CA ARG A 49 1.19 9.19 -16.35
C ARG A 49 2.71 9.19 -16.34
N VAL A 50 3.33 9.72 -15.29
CA VAL A 50 4.78 9.87 -15.17
C VAL A 50 5.27 9.38 -13.82
N SER A 51 6.55 9.00 -13.78
CA SER A 51 7.23 8.70 -12.51
C SER A 51 7.33 9.95 -11.65
N GLY A 52 7.03 9.81 -10.35
CA GLY A 52 7.25 10.82 -9.32
C GLY A 52 8.68 10.86 -8.75
N GLY A 53 9.57 9.97 -9.19
CA GLY A 53 10.91 9.83 -8.61
C GLY A 53 11.68 11.15 -8.50
N GLY A 54 12.22 11.43 -7.31
CA GLY A 54 13.05 12.60 -7.02
C GLY A 54 12.31 13.94 -6.92
N ARG A 55 10.97 13.95 -6.97
CA ARG A 55 10.15 15.17 -6.88
C ARG A 55 9.46 15.27 -5.53
N ALA A 56 9.37 16.49 -5.00
CA ALA A 56 8.64 16.77 -3.77
C ALA A 56 7.12 16.85 -4.00
N ALA A 57 6.69 17.26 -5.18
CA ALA A 57 5.30 17.31 -5.58
C ALA A 57 5.17 17.19 -7.11
N ILE A 58 3.98 16.82 -7.59
CA ILE A 58 3.70 16.59 -9.01
C ILE A 58 2.48 17.43 -9.41
N ASP A 59 2.48 17.96 -10.64
CA ASP A 59 1.29 18.64 -11.18
C ASP A 59 0.12 17.64 -11.26
N ILE A 60 -1.04 18.02 -10.70
CA ILE A 60 -2.25 17.19 -10.66
C ILE A 60 -2.70 16.72 -12.05
N ARG A 61 -2.40 17.46 -13.13
CA ARG A 61 -2.70 17.08 -14.52
C ARG A 61 -2.01 15.80 -14.96
N GLN A 62 -0.96 15.39 -14.25
CA GLN A 62 -0.31 14.10 -14.49
C GLN A 62 -1.14 12.92 -13.97
N ALA A 63 -2.15 13.14 -13.12
CA ALA A 63 -3.03 12.11 -12.62
C ALA A 63 -4.03 11.63 -13.68
N VAL A 64 -4.13 10.30 -13.85
CA VAL A 64 -5.21 9.66 -14.63
C VAL A 64 -6.35 9.20 -13.73
N LEU A 65 -6.04 8.85 -12.47
CA LEU A 65 -7.02 8.42 -11.49
C LEU A 65 -6.57 8.87 -10.11
N LEU A 66 -7.48 9.49 -9.35
CA LEU A 66 -7.30 9.76 -7.92
C LEU A 66 -8.30 8.95 -7.11
N GLY A 67 -7.86 8.42 -5.97
CA GLY A 67 -8.64 7.55 -5.11
C GLY A 67 -8.75 8.10 -3.68
N GLU A 68 -9.95 7.98 -3.11
CA GLU A 68 -10.27 8.39 -1.73
C GLU A 68 -10.98 7.25 -1.00
N ILE A 69 -10.55 7.01 0.24
CA ILE A 69 -11.07 5.99 1.15
C ILE A 69 -11.88 6.69 2.25
N VAL A 70 -13.20 6.47 2.21
CA VAL A 70 -14.17 7.06 3.11
C VAL A 70 -14.50 6.07 4.22
N SER A 71 -14.04 6.39 5.44
CA SER A 71 -14.36 5.63 6.64
C SER A 71 -15.30 6.43 7.58
N PRO A 72 -16.07 5.77 8.47
CA PRO A 72 -17.03 6.44 9.35
C PRO A 72 -16.42 7.56 10.22
N GLY A 73 -15.16 7.41 10.63
CA GLY A 73 -14.42 8.42 11.42
C GLY A 73 -13.78 9.54 10.60
N ASN A 74 -13.74 9.40 9.27
CA ASN A 74 -13.13 10.35 8.34
C ASN A 74 -14.15 11.03 7.42
N ARG A 75 -15.43 11.08 7.80
CA ARG A 75 -16.44 11.96 7.15
C ARG A 75 -16.16 13.43 7.47
N ARG A 76 -14.99 13.93 7.09
CA ARG A 76 -14.74 15.36 7.04
C ARG A 76 -15.40 15.92 5.80
N GLU A 77 -15.92 17.14 5.88
CA GLU A 77 -16.49 17.87 4.75
C GLU A 77 -15.51 17.89 3.54
N ASP A 78 -14.20 17.89 3.84
CA ASP A 78 -13.09 17.76 2.88
C ASP A 78 -13.26 16.57 1.89
N VAL A 79 -13.75 15.41 2.34
CA VAL A 79 -13.91 14.21 1.49
C VAL A 79 -15.10 14.35 0.53
N ILE A 80 -16.09 15.18 0.88
CA ILE A 80 -17.29 15.42 0.08
C ILE A 80 -17.00 16.43 -1.04
N ASP A 81 -16.15 17.43 -0.78
CA ASP A 81 -15.84 18.49 -1.74
C ASP A 81 -14.65 18.17 -2.67
N ARG A 82 -13.71 17.33 -2.24
CA ARG A 82 -12.56 16.88 -3.07
C ARG A 82 -12.90 16.43 -4.50
N PRO A 83 -13.97 15.65 -4.76
CA PRO A 83 -14.33 15.27 -6.12
C PRO A 83 -14.58 16.49 -7.03
N ARG A 84 -15.15 17.59 -6.51
CA ARG A 84 -15.37 18.80 -7.32
C ARG A 84 -14.04 19.48 -7.66
N GLU A 85 -13.10 19.52 -6.72
CA GLU A 85 -11.78 20.08 -6.93
C GLU A 85 -10.96 19.26 -7.94
N TYR A 86 -11.05 17.93 -7.88
CA TYR A 86 -10.43 17.03 -8.86
C TYR A 86 -11.05 17.17 -10.26
N ALA A 87 -12.37 17.36 -10.33
CA ALA A 87 -13.06 17.64 -11.59
C ALA A 87 -12.61 18.98 -12.18
N ALA A 88 -12.50 20.03 -11.36
CA ALA A 88 -11.98 21.33 -11.77
C ALA A 88 -10.50 21.28 -12.21
N ALA A 89 -9.74 20.33 -11.66
CA ALA A 89 -8.36 20.04 -12.07
C ALA A 89 -8.26 19.11 -13.31
N GLU A 90 -9.39 18.73 -13.93
CA GLU A 90 -9.48 17.89 -15.12
C GLU A 90 -8.88 16.48 -14.95
N VAL A 91 -8.95 15.94 -13.73
CA VAL A 91 -8.56 14.54 -13.49
C VAL A 91 -9.59 13.62 -14.16
N PRO A 92 -9.18 12.67 -15.03
CA PRO A 92 -10.15 11.88 -15.81
C PRO A 92 -11.02 10.93 -14.98
N PHE A 93 -10.44 10.29 -13.96
CA PHE A 93 -11.12 9.28 -13.17
C PHE A 93 -11.01 9.55 -11.67
N PHE A 94 -12.09 9.28 -10.96
CA PHE A 94 -12.14 9.32 -9.51
C PHE A 94 -12.60 7.96 -8.97
N LEU A 95 -11.86 7.40 -8.03
CA LEU A 95 -12.19 6.15 -7.35
C LEU A 95 -12.59 6.45 -5.90
N ARG A 96 -13.78 6.04 -5.52
CA ARG A 96 -14.24 6.10 -4.13
C ARG A 96 -14.29 4.71 -3.54
N VAL A 97 -13.74 4.54 -2.35
CA VAL A 97 -13.88 3.34 -1.53
C VAL A 97 -14.64 3.74 -0.26
N ASP A 98 -15.76 3.11 0.03
CA ASP A 98 -16.58 3.38 1.23
C ASP A 98 -16.54 2.17 2.17
N LEU A 99 -16.18 2.40 3.43
CA LEU A 99 -15.99 1.35 4.45
C LEU A 99 -17.09 1.35 5.51
N ARG A 100 -18.34 1.64 5.11
CA ARG A 100 -19.46 1.68 6.05
C ARG A 100 -19.74 0.31 6.66
N ASN A 101 -19.71 0.24 7.99
CA ASN A 101 -20.03 -0.95 8.78
C ASN A 101 -19.22 -2.20 8.38
N ARG A 102 -17.92 -2.06 8.06
CA ARG A 102 -17.07 -3.15 7.53
C ARG A 102 -17.57 -3.79 6.22
N VAL A 103 -18.43 -3.11 5.47
CA VAL A 103 -18.84 -3.53 4.14
C VAL A 103 -18.14 -2.62 3.13
N PRO A 104 -16.99 -3.05 2.56
CA PRO A 104 -16.28 -2.26 1.58
C PRO A 104 -17.09 -2.18 0.28
N ALA A 105 -17.20 -0.97 -0.26
CA ALA A 105 -17.80 -0.71 -1.56
C ALA A 105 -16.90 0.20 -2.38
N MET A 106 -16.76 -0.11 -3.67
CA MET A 106 -15.96 0.66 -4.61
C MET A 106 -16.85 1.26 -5.69
N ALA A 107 -16.58 2.50 -6.07
CA ALA A 107 -17.23 3.17 -7.18
C ALA A 107 -16.20 3.96 -7.99
N LEU A 108 -16.15 3.69 -9.30
CA LEU A 108 -15.38 4.45 -10.28
C LEU A 108 -16.27 5.47 -10.94
N TYR A 109 -15.75 6.68 -11.06
CA TYR A 109 -16.38 7.78 -11.75
C TYR A 109 -15.47 8.27 -12.86
N GLU A 110 -16.07 8.65 -13.98
CA GLU A 110 -15.40 9.27 -15.12
C GLU A 110 -15.85 10.73 -15.22
N LEU A 111 -14.90 11.63 -15.48
CA LEU A 111 -15.17 13.04 -15.68
C LEU A 111 -15.84 13.25 -17.04
N ALA A 112 -17.05 13.82 -17.03
CA ALA A 112 -17.80 14.18 -18.22
C ALA A 112 -18.55 15.50 -17.98
N ASP A 113 -18.38 16.46 -18.89
CA ASP A 113 -19.01 17.79 -18.81
C ASP A 113 -18.69 18.57 -17.51
N GLY A 114 -17.49 18.35 -16.94
CA GLY A 114 -17.05 18.99 -15.70
C GLY A 114 -17.56 18.34 -14.42
N GLU A 115 -18.28 17.21 -14.52
CA GLU A 115 -18.76 16.45 -13.36
C GLU A 115 -18.41 14.97 -13.45
N TYR A 116 -18.27 14.32 -12.28
CA TYR A 116 -17.99 12.90 -12.20
C TYR A 116 -19.26 12.06 -12.31
N ARG A 117 -19.30 11.15 -13.30
CA ARG A 117 -20.41 10.22 -13.52
C ARG A 117 -19.98 8.78 -13.18
N PRO A 118 -20.77 8.01 -12.44
CA PRO A 118 -20.42 6.64 -12.08
C PRO A 118 -20.39 5.75 -13.34
N VAL A 119 -19.31 5.00 -13.50
CA VAL A 119 -19.11 4.09 -14.64
C VAL A 119 -18.91 2.63 -14.21
N SER A 120 -18.58 2.39 -12.94
CA SER A 120 -18.51 1.06 -12.36
C SER A 120 -18.69 1.13 -10.85
N ALA A 121 -19.36 0.15 -10.26
CA ALA A 121 -19.48 0.03 -8.82
C ALA A 121 -19.68 -1.42 -8.41
N ALA A 122 -19.15 -1.79 -7.26
CA ALA A 122 -19.35 -3.10 -6.64
C ALA A 122 -19.22 -2.99 -5.12
N ALA A 123 -19.91 -3.86 -4.41
CA ALA A 123 -19.77 -4.05 -2.98
C ALA A 123 -19.11 -5.40 -2.69
N ALA A 124 -18.71 -5.61 -1.44
CA ALA A 124 -18.19 -6.88 -0.95
C ALA A 124 -19.04 -8.09 -1.44
N GLY A 125 -18.37 -9.12 -1.94
CA GLY A 125 -18.98 -10.31 -2.53
C GLY A 125 -19.33 -10.16 -4.02
N THR A 126 -18.97 -9.03 -4.65
CA THR A 126 -19.12 -8.81 -6.09
C THR A 126 -17.85 -8.23 -6.68
N THR A 127 -17.51 -8.65 -7.90
CA THR A 127 -16.29 -8.17 -8.57
C THR A 127 -16.48 -6.74 -9.08
N PHE A 128 -15.71 -5.81 -8.53
CA PHE A 128 -15.47 -4.50 -9.12
C PHE A 128 -14.68 -4.66 -10.43
N VAL A 129 -15.12 -4.00 -11.50
CA VAL A 129 -14.43 -4.05 -12.81
C VAL A 129 -14.15 -2.63 -13.31
N MET A 130 -12.88 -2.34 -13.51
CA MET A 130 -12.39 -1.10 -14.12
C MET A 130 -11.80 -1.42 -15.49
N LYS A 131 -12.34 -0.83 -16.55
CA LYS A 131 -11.85 -0.99 -17.93
C LYS A 131 -10.88 0.11 -18.37
N GLN A 132 -11.04 1.29 -17.78
CA GLN A 132 -10.24 2.49 -18.00
C GLN A 132 -9.94 3.11 -16.62
N PRO A 133 -8.77 3.72 -16.40
CA PRO A 133 -7.70 3.96 -17.38
C PRO A 133 -6.88 2.71 -17.75
N PHE A 134 -7.07 1.61 -17.02
CA PHE A 134 -6.49 0.31 -17.34
C PHE A 134 -7.39 -0.81 -16.82
N ALA A 135 -7.21 -2.02 -17.35
CA ALA A 135 -7.95 -3.20 -16.89
C ALA A 135 -7.55 -3.59 -15.46
N PHE A 136 -8.53 -3.60 -14.56
CA PHE A 136 -8.38 -3.99 -13.16
C PHE A 136 -9.69 -4.59 -12.65
N SER A 137 -9.58 -5.60 -11.79
CA SER A 137 -10.73 -6.21 -11.14
C SER A 137 -10.36 -6.76 -9.78
N VAL A 138 -11.25 -6.60 -8.80
CA VAL A 138 -11.08 -7.08 -7.43
C VAL A 138 -12.46 -7.24 -6.80
N ASP A 139 -12.64 -8.17 -5.86
CA ASP A 139 -13.79 -8.11 -4.96
C ASP A 139 -13.43 -7.13 -3.81
N PRO A 140 -14.23 -6.09 -3.53
CA PRO A 140 -13.96 -5.20 -2.40
C PRO A 140 -13.78 -5.94 -1.06
N ALA A 141 -14.36 -7.13 -0.89
CA ALA A 141 -14.17 -7.97 0.29
C ALA A 141 -12.70 -8.37 0.51
N ASP A 142 -11.94 -8.54 -0.58
CA ASP A 142 -10.53 -8.93 -0.54
C ASP A 142 -9.61 -7.80 -0.03
N LEU A 143 -10.14 -6.59 0.18
CA LEU A 143 -9.38 -5.43 0.66
C LEU A 143 -9.35 -5.30 2.19
N LEU A 144 -10.15 -6.10 2.91
CA LEU A 144 -10.18 -6.10 4.36
C LEU A 144 -9.51 -7.35 4.92
N ASP A 145 -8.81 -7.18 6.04
CA ASP A 145 -8.34 -8.30 6.84
C ASP A 145 -9.53 -8.98 7.56
N GLU A 146 -9.33 -10.22 8.03
CA GLU A 146 -10.34 -10.95 8.80
C GLU A 146 -10.83 -10.14 10.01
N GLU A 147 -12.11 -10.30 10.36
CA GLU A 147 -12.63 -9.68 11.58
C GLU A 147 -12.01 -10.37 12.79
N ALA A 148 -11.44 -9.58 13.70
CA ALA A 148 -10.90 -10.13 14.94
C ALA A 148 -12.01 -10.88 15.68
N PRO A 149 -11.71 -12.07 16.25
CA PRO A 149 -12.68 -12.74 17.10
C PRO A 149 -13.14 -11.78 18.21
N PRO A 150 -14.41 -11.86 18.65
CA PRO A 150 -14.87 -11.04 19.75
C PRO A 150 -13.92 -11.23 20.94
N ASP A 151 -13.53 -10.13 21.59
CA ASP A 151 -12.71 -10.17 22.80
C ASP A 151 -13.32 -11.21 23.74
N ASP A 152 -12.60 -12.30 24.03
CA ASP A 152 -13.04 -13.30 24.98
C ASP A 152 -12.81 -12.74 26.39
N PRO A 153 -13.85 -12.31 27.14
CA PRO A 153 -13.66 -11.84 28.51
C PRO A 153 -13.27 -12.98 29.47
N GLY A 154 -13.18 -14.24 29.00
CA GLY A 154 -12.89 -15.43 29.78
C GLY A 154 -11.41 -15.82 29.91
N ALA A 155 -10.49 -15.19 29.16
CA ALA A 155 -9.08 -15.62 29.14
C ALA A 155 -8.25 -15.15 30.35
N GLU A 156 -8.76 -14.25 31.21
CA GLU A 156 -8.02 -13.76 32.39
C GLU A 156 -8.21 -14.59 33.68
N ALA A 157 -9.00 -15.66 33.68
CA ALA A 157 -9.34 -16.40 34.90
C ALA A 157 -8.71 -17.81 35.03
N SER A 158 -7.51 -18.05 34.50
CA SER A 158 -6.81 -19.34 34.72
C SER A 158 -5.31 -19.26 35.01
N ALA A 159 -4.81 -18.13 35.54
CA ALA A 159 -3.54 -18.13 36.28
C ALA A 159 -3.78 -18.47 37.76
N GLY A 160 -4.32 -19.67 38.00
CA GLY A 160 -4.39 -20.27 39.32
C GLY A 160 -2.98 -20.62 39.80
N VAL A 161 -2.49 -19.87 40.78
CA VAL A 161 -1.26 -20.16 41.53
C VAL A 161 -1.41 -21.52 42.23
N GLU A 162 -0.85 -22.59 41.65
CA GLU A 162 -0.47 -23.77 42.43
C GLU A 162 0.99 -23.62 42.86
N ARG A 163 1.18 -23.20 44.12
CA ARG A 163 2.44 -23.41 44.82
C ARG A 163 2.65 -24.91 45.01
N ARG A 164 3.64 -25.48 44.33
CA ARG A 164 4.35 -26.66 44.83
C ARG A 164 5.82 -26.32 44.99
N SER A 165 6.16 -26.00 46.22
CA SER A 165 7.51 -26.08 46.75
C SER A 165 7.95 -27.54 46.67
N ASP A 166 9.05 -27.86 46.00
CA ASP A 166 9.96 -28.92 46.43
C ASP A 166 11.31 -28.84 45.68
N LEU A 167 12.35 -29.17 46.43
CA LEU A 167 13.78 -28.95 46.22
C LEU A 167 14.37 -29.62 44.97
N ALA A 168 15.32 -28.94 44.31
CA ALA A 168 16.69 -29.44 44.06
C ALA A 168 17.54 -28.37 43.34
N GLU A 169 18.71 -28.03 43.90
CA GLU A 169 19.80 -27.32 43.19
C GLU A 169 20.28 -28.16 41.99
N PRO A 170 20.95 -27.55 40.98
CA PRO A 170 22.41 -27.64 41.04
C PRO A 170 23.23 -26.52 40.36
N LEU A 171 24.49 -26.48 40.80
CA LEU A 171 25.73 -26.20 40.07
C LEU A 171 25.95 -24.81 39.43
N ASN A 172 26.64 -24.02 40.23
CA ASN A 172 27.77 -23.17 39.89
C ASN A 172 28.48 -23.56 38.56
N ALA A 173 28.36 -22.72 37.54
CA ALA A 173 29.20 -22.76 36.33
C ALA A 173 29.69 -21.33 36.03
N GLN A 174 31.01 -21.18 36.12
CA GLN A 174 31.79 -19.95 35.94
C GLN A 174 31.99 -19.63 34.45
N PRO A 175 32.05 -18.35 34.01
CA PRO A 175 32.24 -18.03 32.59
C PRO A 175 33.73 -17.90 32.17
N ALA A 176 34.02 -18.51 31.01
CA ALA A 176 35.07 -18.25 29.99
C ALA A 176 36.58 -18.25 30.39
N PRO A 177 37.49 -18.56 29.44
CA PRO A 177 37.98 -17.48 28.57
C PRO A 177 38.12 -17.81 27.08
N VAL A 178 38.12 -16.72 26.31
CA VAL A 178 38.38 -16.61 24.87
C VAL A 178 39.87 -16.83 24.59
N GLY A 179 40.20 -17.62 23.56
CA GLY A 179 41.56 -17.84 23.05
C GLY A 179 41.60 -17.69 21.52
N GLU A 180 42.61 -16.94 21.06
CA GLU A 180 42.78 -16.26 19.78
C GLU A 180 43.47 -17.11 18.69
N LEU A 181 43.24 -16.75 17.41
CA LEU A 181 44.17 -16.76 16.24
C LEU A 181 44.74 -18.14 15.75
N VAL A 182 44.90 -18.51 14.47
CA VAL A 182 45.26 -17.83 13.20
C VAL A 182 45.06 -18.82 12.01
N ALA A 183 45.00 -18.26 10.78
CA ALA A 183 45.55 -18.77 9.51
C ALA A 183 44.73 -19.85 8.74
N SER A 184 44.58 -19.86 7.41
CA SER A 184 45.34 -19.26 6.30
C SER A 184 44.45 -19.03 5.08
N VAL A 185 44.69 -17.91 4.38
CA VAL A 185 44.22 -17.64 3.01
C VAL A 185 45.23 -18.23 2.01
N PRO A 186 44.82 -18.93 0.94
CA PRO A 186 45.65 -19.11 -0.24
C PRO A 186 45.37 -18.04 -1.30
N ALA A 187 46.46 -17.48 -1.85
CA ALA A 187 46.50 -16.48 -2.91
C ALA A 187 46.11 -17.03 -4.30
N PRO A 188 45.71 -16.16 -5.26
CA PRO A 188 45.34 -16.56 -6.60
C PRO A 188 46.56 -16.76 -7.50
N ARG A 189 46.56 -17.82 -8.30
CA ARG A 189 47.47 -17.97 -9.46
C ARG A 189 46.79 -17.37 -10.68
N GLY A 190 47.40 -16.32 -11.25
CA GLY A 190 47.09 -15.86 -12.58
C GLY A 190 47.73 -16.74 -13.64
N ASP A 191 47.14 -16.78 -14.83
CA ASP A 191 47.92 -16.82 -16.05
C ASP A 191 47.31 -15.87 -17.09
N HIS A 192 48.23 -15.23 -17.79
CA HIS A 192 48.09 -14.10 -18.68
C HIS A 192 48.22 -14.66 -20.10
N ARG A 193 47.21 -14.57 -20.96
CA ARG A 193 47.44 -14.62 -22.41
C ARG A 193 46.64 -13.56 -23.14
N GLN A 194 47.43 -12.75 -23.84
CA GLN A 194 47.11 -11.63 -24.70
C GLN A 194 46.59 -12.10 -26.07
N HIS A 195 46.28 -11.10 -26.92
CA HIS A 195 45.94 -11.12 -28.36
C HIS A 195 44.47 -11.40 -28.69
N GLU A 196 43.80 -10.65 -29.56
CA GLU A 196 44.13 -9.48 -30.39
C GLU A 196 42.79 -8.93 -30.90
N ASP A 197 42.65 -7.62 -31.04
CA ASP A 197 41.65 -6.98 -31.90
C ASP A 197 42.34 -6.74 -33.25
N PRO A 198 41.71 -6.99 -34.41
CA PRO A 198 41.06 -5.84 -35.05
C PRO A 198 39.79 -6.15 -35.87
N ALA A 199 38.91 -5.15 -35.88
CA ALA A 199 37.93 -4.76 -36.90
C ALA A 199 38.00 -5.38 -38.31
N VAL A 200 36.82 -5.77 -38.83
CA VAL A 200 36.39 -5.70 -40.25
C VAL A 200 34.88 -5.42 -40.21
N ALA A 201 34.45 -4.20 -40.51
CA ALA A 201 33.82 -3.76 -41.76
C ALA A 201 32.40 -4.32 -42.00
#